data_AF-A0A1I9XUS8-F1
#
_entry.id   AF-A0A1I9XUS8-F1
#
_cell.length_a   1.000
_cell.length_b   1.000
_cell.length_c   1.000
_cell.angle_alpha   90.00
_cell.angle_beta   90.00
_cell.angle_gamma   90.00
#
_symmetry.space_group_name_H-M   'P 1'
#
loop_
_entity.id
_entity.type
_entity.pdbx_description
1 polymer ?
#
loop_
_entity_poly.entity_id
_entity_poly.type
_entity_poly.pdbx_seq_one_letter_code
_entity_poly.pdbx_strand_id
1 'polypeptide(L)'
;MTVLSHTHPLVVQLENDLLPRFRAALPQVTAGAPQVLASVFAFSSGTASTFEEYHFGISCLRDGVPDDQPEEVALLVSVSGLDSGAQLSAQVLWGQPSGKVEAQATLPAADINGLLGALPALLAALQAAAQRGRPEL
;
A
#
# COMPACT_ATOMS: atom_id res chain seq x y z
N MET A 1 -1.50 18.24 22.44
CA MET A 1 -1.29 18.81 21.09
C MET A 1 -1.52 17.68 20.11
N THR A 2 -2.55 17.77 19.27
CA THR A 2 -2.79 16.79 18.21
C THR A 2 -1.80 17.08 17.08
N VAL A 3 -0.77 16.24 16.96
CA VAL A 3 0.13 16.27 15.81
C VAL A 3 -0.67 15.66 14.66
N LEU A 4 -0.87 16.40 13.56
CA LEU A 4 -1.51 15.86 12.36
C LEU A 4 -0.66 14.67 11.88
N SER A 5 -1.25 13.54 11.46
CA SER A 5 -0.48 12.32 11.12
C SER A 5 0.68 12.58 10.17
N HIS A 6 0.48 13.45 9.18
CA HIS A 6 1.49 13.81 8.18
C HIS A 6 2.67 14.62 8.72
N THR A 7 2.59 15.16 9.95
CA THR A 7 3.71 15.83 10.63
C THR A 7 4.38 14.95 11.68
N HIS A 8 3.88 13.73 11.91
CA HIS A 8 4.52 12.79 12.81
C HIS A 8 5.90 12.38 12.26
N PRO A 9 7.00 12.42 13.04
CA PRO A 9 8.36 12.16 12.53
C PRO A 9 8.50 10.83 11.79
N LEU A 10 7.85 9.77 12.30
CA LEU A 10 7.83 8.46 11.66
C LEU A 10 7.12 8.49 10.30
N VAL A 11 6.00 9.21 10.17
CA VAL A 11 5.26 9.31 8.91
C VAL A 11 6.09 10.08 7.88
N VAL A 12 6.71 11.19 8.29
CA VAL A 12 7.62 11.96 7.44
C VAL A 12 8.80 11.10 6.97
N GLN A 13 9.38 10.28 7.85
CA GLN A 13 10.43 9.34 7.47
C GLN A 13 9.93 8.33 6.43
N LEU A 14 8.78 7.70 6.68
CA LEU A 14 8.18 6.73 5.76
C LEU A 14 7.84 7.36 4.40
N GLU A 15 7.36 8.60 4.34
CA GLU A 15 7.11 9.28 3.07
C GLU A 15 8.39 9.47 2.27
N ASN A 16 9.44 9.95 2.92
CA ASN A 16 10.74 10.19 2.29
C ASN A 16 11.38 8.89 1.80
N ASP A 17 11.17 7.79 2.53
CA ASP A 17 11.71 6.49 2.16
C ASP A 17 10.86 5.78 1.09
N LEU A 18 9.54 5.75 1.23
CA LEU A 18 8.68 4.90 0.42
C LEU A 18 8.22 5.56 -0.88
N LEU A 19 7.81 6.83 -0.85
CA LEU A 19 7.22 7.47 -2.03
C LEU A 19 8.17 7.53 -3.24
N PRO A 20 9.47 7.88 -3.09
CA PRO A 20 10.40 7.82 -4.20
C PRO A 20 10.55 6.40 -4.78
N ARG A 21 10.56 5.38 -3.91
CA ARG A 21 10.68 3.97 -4.32
C ARG A 21 9.43 3.50 -5.07
N PHE A 22 8.24 3.85 -4.61
CA PHE A 22 6.99 3.54 -5.30
C PHE A 22 6.92 4.22 -6.67
N ARG A 23 7.30 5.51 -6.75
CA ARG A 23 7.36 6.25 -8.02
C ARG A 23 8.35 5.62 -9.00
N ALA A 24 9.50 5.16 -8.51
CA ALA A 24 10.49 4.46 -9.33
C ALA A 24 10.01 3.09 -9.84
N ALA A 25 9.09 2.43 -9.12
CA ALA A 25 8.51 1.16 -9.51
C ALA A 25 7.38 1.29 -10.54
N LEU A 26 6.68 2.45 -10.60
CA LEU A 26 5.55 2.66 -11.51
C LEU A 26 5.83 2.26 -12.97
N PRO A 27 6.95 2.66 -13.61
CA PRO A 27 7.19 2.31 -15.01
C PRO A 27 7.20 0.80 -15.26
N GLN A 28 7.72 0.00 -14.31
CA GLN A 28 7.77 -1.45 -14.43
C GLN A 28 6.38 -2.08 -14.24
N VAL A 29 5.59 -1.54 -13.31
CA VAL A 29 4.20 -1.96 -13.10
C VAL A 29 3.36 -1.66 -14.34
N THR A 30 3.40 -0.44 -14.86
CA THR A 30 2.66 -0.02 -16.07
C THR A 30 3.11 -0.80 -17.31
N ALA A 31 4.42 -1.05 -17.47
CA ALA A 31 4.92 -1.84 -18.60
C ALA A 31 4.45 -3.31 -18.54
N GLY A 32 4.33 -3.87 -17.33
CA GLY A 32 3.85 -5.23 -17.13
C GLY A 32 2.34 -5.37 -17.33
N ALA A 33 1.56 -4.37 -16.93
CA ALA A 33 0.10 -4.36 -16.99
C ALA A 33 -0.41 -3.07 -17.63
N PRO A 34 -0.29 -2.89 -18.97
CA PRO A 34 -0.68 -1.66 -19.64
C PRO A 34 -2.18 -1.31 -19.53
N GLN A 35 -3.01 -2.29 -19.17
CA GLN A 35 -4.45 -2.15 -18.95
C GLN A 35 -4.84 -1.58 -17.58
N VAL A 36 -3.87 -1.35 -16.67
CA VAL A 36 -4.15 -0.73 -15.37
C VAL A 36 -3.65 0.71 -15.30
N LEU A 37 -4.41 1.56 -14.63
CA LEU A 37 -3.98 2.87 -14.18
C LEU A 37 -3.23 2.70 -12.85
N ALA A 38 -1.90 2.69 -12.92
CA ALA A 38 -1.05 2.63 -11.73
C ALA A 38 -0.76 4.04 -11.18
N SER A 39 -0.98 4.25 -9.89
CA SER A 39 -0.73 5.54 -9.22
C SER A 39 -0.17 5.36 -7.80
N VAL A 40 0.65 6.31 -7.36
CA VAL A 40 1.14 6.35 -5.97
C VAL A 40 0.20 7.18 -5.13
N PHE A 41 -0.16 6.68 -3.95
CA PHE A 41 -1.00 7.40 -2.99
C PHE A 41 -0.35 7.50 -1.61
N ALA A 42 -0.77 8.50 -0.86
CA ALA A 42 -0.48 8.68 0.56
C ALA A 42 -1.66 9.41 1.21
N PHE A 43 -2.23 8.86 2.28
CA PHE A 43 -3.34 9.49 3.00
C PHE A 43 -3.43 9.02 4.44
N SER A 44 -3.95 9.89 5.32
CA SER A 44 -4.33 9.52 6.67
C SER A 44 -5.75 8.97 6.72
N SER A 45 -6.00 7.96 7.55
CA SER A 45 -7.34 7.50 7.90
C SER A 45 -7.54 7.53 9.42
N GLY A 46 -8.80 7.64 9.87
CA GLY A 46 -9.16 7.74 11.28
C GLY A 46 -10.38 8.63 11.52
N THR A 47 -10.70 8.86 12.79
CA THR A 47 -11.78 9.78 13.19
C THR A 47 -11.22 11.19 13.38
N ALA A 48 -12.08 12.21 13.30
CA ALA A 48 -11.66 13.61 13.48
C ALA A 48 -10.99 13.89 14.86
N SER A 49 -11.23 13.02 15.85
CA SER A 49 -10.64 13.09 17.20
C SER A 49 -9.37 12.26 17.39
N THR A 50 -9.16 11.24 16.56
CA THR A 50 -8.04 10.31 16.65
C THR A 50 -7.58 9.96 15.24
N PHE A 51 -6.48 10.61 14.86
CA PHE A 51 -5.75 10.28 13.64
C PHE A 51 -5.00 8.97 13.89
N GLU A 52 -5.60 7.86 13.47
CA GLU A 52 -5.21 6.51 13.92
C GLU A 52 -4.22 5.83 12.98
N GLU A 53 -4.34 6.08 11.67
CA GLU A 53 -3.55 5.39 10.67
C GLU A 53 -3.07 6.30 9.54
N TYR A 54 -1.94 5.93 8.94
CA TYR A 54 -1.45 6.55 7.73
C TYR A 54 -1.07 5.48 6.71
N HIS A 55 -1.46 5.69 5.47
CA HIS A 55 -1.36 4.73 4.40
C HIS A 55 -0.52 5.31 3.27
N PHE A 56 0.30 4.45 2.66
CA PHE A 56 1.11 4.74 1.49
C PHE A 56 1.04 3.55 0.55
N GLY A 57 1.17 3.77 -0.74
CA GLY A 57 1.11 2.63 -1.64
C GLY A 57 1.14 2.94 -3.12
N ILE A 58 0.97 1.85 -3.87
CA ILE A 58 0.67 1.88 -5.30
C ILE A 58 -0.70 1.25 -5.47
N SER A 59 -1.63 1.99 -6.07
CA SER A 59 -2.93 1.48 -6.51
C SER A 59 -2.83 1.16 -8.00
N CYS A 60 -3.34 0.00 -8.41
CA CYS A 60 -3.49 -0.40 -9.80
C CYS A 60 -4.98 -0.62 -10.08
N LEU A 61 -5.61 0.37 -10.71
CA LEU A 61 -7.03 0.34 -11.06
C LEU A 61 -7.22 -0.15 -12.49
N ARG A 62 -8.12 -1.08 -12.71
CA ARG A 62 -8.47 -1.59 -14.04
C ARG A 62 -9.83 -1.06 -14.47
N ASP A 63 -9.92 -0.60 -15.70
CA ASP A 63 -11.18 -0.14 -16.29
C ASP A 63 -12.01 -1.32 -16.84
N GLY A 64 -13.33 -1.15 -16.89
CA GLY A 64 -14.26 -2.12 -17.48
C GLY A 64 -14.40 -3.45 -16.73
N VAL A 65 -14.12 -3.47 -15.42
CA VAL A 65 -14.31 -4.66 -14.56
C VAL A 65 -15.77 -4.73 -14.12
N PRO A 66 -16.43 -5.91 -14.19
CA PRO A 66 -17.78 -6.08 -13.68
C PRO A 66 -17.89 -5.82 -12.17
N ASP A 67 -19.04 -5.32 -11.70
CA ASP A 67 -19.29 -4.97 -10.29
C ASP A 67 -19.06 -6.12 -9.28
N ASP A 68 -19.09 -7.37 -9.74
CA ASP A 68 -18.85 -8.56 -8.92
C ASP A 68 -17.37 -8.96 -8.82
N GLN A 69 -16.46 -8.20 -9.42
CA GLN A 69 -15.03 -8.44 -9.46
C GLN A 69 -14.24 -7.24 -8.94
N PRO A 70 -13.09 -7.48 -8.29
CA PRO A 70 -12.27 -6.38 -7.79
C PRO A 70 -11.57 -5.67 -8.95
N GLU A 71 -11.86 -4.38 -9.11
CA GLU A 71 -11.24 -3.52 -10.12
C GLU A 71 -9.84 -3.03 -9.72
N GLU A 72 -9.52 -3.10 -8.42
CA GLU A 72 -8.28 -2.60 -7.85
C GLU A 72 -7.45 -3.73 -7.25
N VAL A 73 -6.14 -3.67 -7.47
CA VAL A 73 -5.14 -4.31 -6.62
C VAL A 73 -4.16 -3.25 -6.14
N ALA A 74 -3.88 -3.22 -4.85
CA ALA A 74 -3.04 -2.20 -4.25
C ALA A 74 -1.94 -2.83 -3.37
N LEU A 75 -0.73 -2.29 -3.48
CA LEU A 75 0.27 -2.38 -2.44
C LEU A 75 -0.05 -1.31 -1.40
N LEU A 76 -0.41 -1.73 -0.19
CA LEU A 76 -0.77 -0.88 0.93
C LEU A 76 0.24 -1.08 2.06
N VAL A 77 0.96 -0.02 2.41
CA VAL A 77 1.77 0.09 3.62
C VAL A 77 1.03 1.00 4.58
N SER A 78 0.72 0.51 5.78
CA SER A 78 0.01 1.26 6.81
C SER A 78 0.86 1.36 8.07
N VAL A 79 0.85 2.54 8.68
CA VAL A 79 1.33 2.76 10.05
C VAL A 79 0.15 3.11 10.94
N SER A 80 0.01 2.39 12.05
CA SER A 80 -1.04 2.62 13.06
C SER A 80 -0.43 2.78 14.45
N GLY A 81 -1.20 3.27 15.42
CA GLY A 81 -0.76 3.36 16.82
C GLY A 81 0.39 4.35 17.07
N LEU A 82 0.45 5.43 16.29
CA LEU A 82 1.54 6.42 16.35
C LEU A 82 1.80 6.96 17.77
N ASP A 83 0.74 7.14 18.57
CA ASP A 83 0.84 7.68 19.93
C ASP A 83 1.17 6.64 21.02
N SER A 84 0.94 5.35 20.76
CA SER A 84 0.97 4.27 21.78
C SER A 84 1.96 3.15 21.47
N GLY A 85 2.69 3.25 20.37
CA GLY A 85 3.63 2.25 19.89
C GLY A 85 3.30 1.88 18.45
N ALA A 86 3.98 2.55 17.51
CA ALA A 86 3.68 2.42 16.10
C ALA A 86 3.78 0.96 15.62
N GLN A 87 2.85 0.55 14.78
CA GLN A 87 2.85 -0.74 14.11
C GLN A 87 2.85 -0.53 12.60
N LEU A 88 3.71 -1.27 11.91
CA LEU A 88 3.76 -1.27 10.45
C LEU A 88 3.09 -2.52 9.92
N SER A 89 2.31 -2.36 8.86
CA SER A 89 1.82 -3.45 8.04
C SER A 89 2.08 -3.13 6.57
N ALA A 90 2.36 -4.16 5.78
CA ALA A 90 2.55 -4.01 4.34
C ALA A 90 1.95 -5.23 3.63
N GLN A 91 1.02 -4.97 2.72
CA GLN A 91 0.21 -5.99 2.07
C GLN A 91 -0.03 -5.61 0.62
N VAL A 92 -0.15 -6.62 -0.24
CA VAL A 92 -0.79 -6.51 -1.55
C VAL A 92 -2.17 -7.12 -1.41
N LEU A 93 -3.21 -6.36 -1.73
CA LEU A 93 -4.59 -6.82 -1.59
C LEU A 93 -5.47 -6.36 -2.74
N TRP A 94 -6.51 -7.14 -2.99
CA TRP A 94 -7.57 -6.82 -3.94
C TRP A 94 -8.62 -5.95 -3.25
N GLY A 95 -9.12 -4.95 -3.97
CA GLY A 95 -10.23 -4.11 -3.54
C GLY A 95 -11.53 -4.89 -3.34
N GLN A 96 -12.60 -4.15 -3.03
CA GLN A 96 -13.94 -4.74 -2.97
C GLN A 96 -14.37 -5.22 -4.36
N PRO A 97 -15.20 -6.27 -4.46
CA PRO A 97 -15.80 -7.03 -3.35
C PRO A 97 -14.91 -8.15 -2.78
N SER A 98 -13.71 -8.38 -3.34
CA SER A 98 -12.87 -9.51 -2.98
C SER A 98 -12.26 -9.38 -1.57
N GLY A 99 -11.57 -8.26 -1.31
CA GLY A 99 -10.80 -8.06 -0.08
C GLY A 99 -9.66 -9.08 0.14
N LYS A 100 -9.38 -9.96 -0.83
CA LYS A 100 -8.34 -11.00 -0.71
C LYS A 100 -6.95 -10.38 -0.61
N VAL A 101 -6.16 -10.87 0.34
CA VAL A 101 -4.74 -10.55 0.46
C VAL A 101 -3.95 -11.45 -0.48
N GLU A 102 -3.22 -10.84 -1.41
CA GLU A 102 -2.33 -11.51 -2.37
C GLU A 102 -0.99 -11.86 -1.71
N ALA A 103 -0.42 -10.92 -0.96
CA ALA A 103 0.84 -11.08 -0.27
C ALA A 103 0.87 -10.17 0.96
N GLN A 104 1.60 -10.57 1.99
CA GLN A 104 1.79 -9.76 3.20
C GLN A 104 3.20 -9.93 3.74
N ALA A 105 3.74 -8.84 4.29
CA ALA A 105 4.96 -8.87 5.07
C ALA A 105 4.62 -8.83 6.56
N THR A 106 5.11 -9.81 7.31
CA THR A 106 5.04 -9.78 8.77
C THR A 106 6.16 -8.89 9.29
N LEU A 107 5.81 -7.72 9.82
CA LEU A 107 6.75 -6.72 10.31
C LEU A 107 6.65 -6.65 11.85
N PRO A 108 7.50 -7.38 12.60
CA PRO A 108 7.54 -7.23 14.05
C PRO A 108 8.01 -5.81 14.40
N ALA A 109 7.22 -5.08 15.19
CA ALA A 109 7.54 -3.78 15.80
C ALA A 109 8.13 -2.72 14.84
N ALA A 110 7.29 -1.91 14.18
CA ALA A 110 7.66 -0.77 13.31
C ALA A 110 9.04 -0.84 12.60
N ASP A 111 9.44 -2.02 12.12
CA ASP A 111 10.76 -2.25 11.56
C ASP A 111 10.81 -1.74 10.11
N ILE A 112 11.29 -0.52 9.96
CA ILE A 112 11.47 0.13 8.65
C ILE A 112 12.45 -0.68 7.78
N ASN A 113 13.50 -1.26 8.36
CA ASN A 113 14.47 -2.04 7.58
C ASN A 113 13.84 -3.35 7.10
N GLY A 114 13.06 -4.01 7.96
CA GLY A 114 12.24 -5.17 7.59
C GLY A 114 11.26 -4.84 6.47
N LEU A 115 10.59 -3.69 6.54
CA LEU A 115 9.70 -3.19 5.48
C LEU A 115 10.45 -2.98 4.16
N LEU A 116 11.58 -2.30 4.19
CA LEU A 116 12.40 -2.04 3.00
C LEU A 116 12.96 -3.34 2.41
N GLY A 117 13.28 -4.33 3.23
CA GLY A 117 13.71 -5.65 2.80
C GLY A 117 12.60 -6.48 2.17
N ALA A 118 11.35 -6.35 2.64
CA ALA A 118 10.19 -7.04 2.07
C ALA A 118 9.63 -6.38 0.81
N LEU A 119 9.92 -5.09 0.61
CA LEU A 119 9.33 -4.28 -0.47
C LEU A 119 9.54 -4.85 -1.88
N PRO A 120 10.72 -5.37 -2.27
CA PRO A 120 10.89 -5.97 -3.60
C PRO A 120 9.95 -7.14 -3.86
N ALA A 121 9.72 -8.00 -2.87
CA ALA A 121 8.82 -9.14 -2.99
C ALA A 121 7.35 -8.68 -3.11
N LEU A 122 6.96 -7.67 -2.33
CA LEU A 122 5.63 -7.08 -2.41
C LEU A 122 5.38 -6.39 -3.77
N LEU A 123 6.36 -5.68 -4.32
CA LEU A 123 6.26 -5.06 -5.64
C LEU A 123 6.14 -6.11 -6.76
N ALA A 124 6.88 -7.22 -6.65
CA ALA A 124 6.75 -8.34 -7.58
C ALA A 124 5.35 -8.98 -7.50
N ALA A 125 4.82 -9.17 -6.29
CA ALA A 125 3.46 -9.69 -6.09
C ALA A 125 2.39 -8.74 -6.67
N LEU A 126 2.53 -7.42 -6.44
CA LEU A 126 1.66 -6.41 -7.05
C LEU A 126 1.68 -6.49 -8.58
N GLN A 127 2.87 -6.57 -9.17
CA GLN A 127 3.01 -6.64 -10.63
C GLN A 127 2.36 -7.91 -11.19
N ALA A 128 2.60 -9.06 -10.57
CA ALA A 128 2.00 -10.33 -10.97
C ALA A 128 0.46 -10.29 -10.86
N ALA A 129 -0.07 -9.75 -9.76
CA ALA A 129 -1.50 -9.60 -9.54
C ALA A 129 -2.14 -8.63 -10.55
N ALA A 130 -1.52 -7.47 -10.79
CA ALA A 130 -1.99 -6.48 -11.77
C ALA A 130 -2.01 -7.04 -13.20
N GLN A 131 -1.00 -7.83 -13.57
CA GLN A 131 -0.95 -8.58 -14.84
C GLN A 131 -2.11 -9.56 -14.94
N ARG A 132 -2.28 -10.40 -13.92
CA ARG A 132 -3.32 -11.44 -13.87
C ARG A 132 -4.73 -10.84 -13.90
N GLY A 133 -4.94 -9.70 -13.26
CA GLY A 133 -6.21 -8.94 -13.31
C GLY A 133 -7.36 -9.53 -12.52
N ARG A 134 -7.11 -10.55 -11.70
CA ARG A 134 -8.08 -11.15 -10.78
C ARG A 134 -7.35 -11.84 -9.61
N PRO A 135 -8.01 -12.03 -8.45
CA PRO A 135 -7.45 -12.79 -7.34
C PRO A 135 -7.15 -14.25 -7.74
N GLU A 136 -6.19 -14.87 -7.07
CA GLU A 136 -6.05 -16.33 -7.14
C GLU A 136 -7.27 -17.00 -6.50
N LEU A 137 -7.69 -18.14 -7.09
CA LEU A 137 -8.87 -18.88 -6.66
C LEU A 137 -8.67 -19.47 -5.27
#